data_AF-A0A150VMN3-F1
#
_entry.id   AF-A0A150VMN3-F1
#
_cell.length_a   1.000
_cell.length_b   1.000
_cell.length_c   1.000
_cell.angle_alpha   90.00
_cell.angle_beta   90.00
_cell.angle_gamma   90.00
#
_symmetry.space_group_name_H-M   'P 1'
#
loop_
_entity.id
_entity.type
_entity.pdbx_description
1 polymer ?
#
loop_
_entity_poly.entity_id
_entity_poly.type
_entity_poly.pdbx_seq_one_letter_code
_entity_poly.pdbx_strand_id
1 'polypeptide(L)'
;MWTPPVWLTEDPYDDDDPETVLEAEPLSRFLLQFTLKQASGIAPFNAWTYVMPTERLELLWRFLRPVPLSPYMPAYGGHLFYAAPGLLASISADENHADAAFGTRHRETLALLKAYDFPWSRFDA
;
A
#
# COMPACT_ATOMS: atom_id res chain seq x y z
N MET A 1 14.08 -30.55 4.85
CA MET A 1 12.62 -30.52 5.00
C MET A 1 12.28 -29.06 5.24
N TRP A 2 11.78 -28.37 4.23
CA TRP A 2 11.41 -26.95 4.34
C TRP A 2 10.04 -26.90 5.02
N THR A 3 9.95 -26.24 6.18
CA THR A 3 8.67 -25.96 6.83
C THR A 3 7.89 -24.95 5.98
N PRO A 4 6.60 -25.21 5.69
CA PRO A 4 5.77 -24.26 4.95
C PRO A 4 5.67 -22.95 5.75
N PRO A 5 5.74 -21.78 5.10
CA PRO A 5 5.45 -20.51 5.76
C PRO A 5 4.00 -20.52 6.26
N VAL A 6 3.84 -20.32 7.56
CA VAL A 6 2.54 -20.20 8.22
C VAL A 6 2.27 -18.72 8.45
N TRP A 7 1.11 -18.24 8.01
CA TRP A 7 0.69 -16.85 8.14
C TRP A 7 -0.40 -16.70 9.20
N LEU A 8 -0.51 -15.53 9.82
CA LEU A 8 -1.51 -15.22 10.83
C LEU A 8 -2.59 -14.33 10.23
N THR A 9 -3.87 -14.67 10.42
CA THR A 9 -5.03 -13.87 9.98
C THR A 9 -5.43 -12.82 11.00
N GLU A 10 -4.82 -12.84 12.18
CA GLU A 10 -5.04 -11.94 13.31
C GLU A 10 -3.71 -11.35 13.80
N ASP A 11 -3.78 -10.29 14.62
CA ASP A 11 -2.59 -9.67 15.18
C ASP A 11 -1.99 -10.59 16.27
N PRO A 12 -0.76 -11.13 16.09
CA PRO A 12 -0.10 -11.97 17.09
C PRO A 12 0.22 -11.27 18.42
N TYR A 13 0.09 -9.95 18.47
CA TYR A 13 0.33 -9.17 19.67
C TYR A 13 -0.95 -8.86 20.46
N ASP A 14 -2.13 -9.01 19.84
CA ASP A 14 -3.44 -8.83 20.46
C ASP A 14 -4.18 -10.17 20.70
N ASP A 15 -3.77 -11.26 20.04
CA ASP A 15 -4.29 -12.61 20.25
C ASP A 15 -3.20 -13.59 20.70
N ASP A 16 -3.50 -14.38 21.74
CA ASP A 16 -2.61 -15.42 22.28
C ASP A 16 -2.58 -16.69 21.40
N ASP A 17 -3.58 -16.89 20.53
CA ASP A 17 -3.67 -18.02 19.56
C ASP A 17 -4.17 -17.55 18.19
N PRO A 18 -3.40 -16.68 17.50
CA PRO A 18 -3.82 -16.09 16.23
C PRO A 18 -4.02 -17.16 15.17
N GLU A 19 -5.15 -17.12 14.46
CA GLU A 19 -5.47 -18.13 13.46
C GLU A 19 -4.37 -18.22 12.38
N THR A 20 -3.96 -19.46 12.09
CA THR A 20 -2.90 -19.75 11.13
C THR A 20 -3.47 -20.19 9.77
N VAL A 21 -2.98 -19.58 8.69
CA VAL A 21 -3.31 -19.97 7.31
C VAL A 21 -2.05 -20.44 6.59
N LEU A 22 -2.15 -21.64 5.99
CA LEU A 22 -1.11 -22.19 5.12
C LEU A 22 -1.07 -21.43 3.80
N GLU A 23 0.14 -21.08 3.36
CA GLU A 23 0.36 -20.54 2.02
C GLU A 23 -0.12 -21.54 0.95
N ALA A 24 -1.21 -21.20 0.25
CA ALA A 24 -1.81 -22.08 -0.74
C ALA A 24 -1.00 -22.22 -2.05
N GLU A 25 -0.12 -21.25 -2.37
CA GLU A 25 0.67 -21.24 -3.61
C GLU A 25 2.09 -20.67 -3.38
N PRO A 26 3.16 -21.29 -3.91
CA PRO A 26 4.52 -20.75 -3.82
C PRO A 26 4.64 -19.50 -4.71
N LEU A 27 5.12 -18.38 -4.15
CA LEU A 27 4.91 -16.98 -4.61
C LEU A 27 3.57 -16.40 -4.16
N SER A 28 3.20 -16.68 -2.90
CA SER A 28 2.01 -16.13 -2.25
C SER A 28 1.78 -14.67 -2.60
N ARG A 29 0.50 -14.35 -2.73
CA ARG A 29 -0.07 -13.01 -2.64
C ARG A 29 0.61 -12.10 -1.60
N PHE A 30 1.18 -12.66 -0.53
CA PHE A 30 2.06 -11.98 0.42
C PHE A 30 3.37 -11.49 -0.21
N LEU A 31 4.20 -12.36 -0.82
CA LEU A 31 5.48 -11.98 -1.41
C LEU A 31 5.33 -10.90 -2.48
N LEU A 32 4.25 -10.95 -3.27
CA LEU A 32 3.92 -9.89 -4.22
C LEU A 32 3.60 -8.57 -3.53
N GLN A 33 2.78 -8.57 -2.47
CA GLN A 33 2.47 -7.36 -1.72
C GLN A 33 3.65 -6.82 -0.92
N PHE A 34 4.46 -7.69 -0.33
CA PHE A 34 5.73 -7.31 0.29
C PHE A 34 6.65 -6.66 -0.74
N THR A 35 6.76 -7.25 -1.93
CA THR A 35 7.55 -6.68 -3.03
C THR A 35 7.01 -5.31 -3.45
N LEU A 36 5.69 -5.13 -3.54
CA LEU A 36 5.09 -3.83 -3.85
C LEU A 36 5.34 -2.81 -2.72
N LYS A 37 5.18 -3.20 -1.45
CA LYS A 37 5.48 -2.33 -0.30
C LYS A 37 6.93 -1.88 -0.31
N GLN A 38 7.86 -2.82 -0.50
CA GLN A 38 9.28 -2.52 -0.58
C GLN A 38 9.60 -1.65 -1.79
N ALA A 39 9.09 -1.99 -2.98
CA ALA A 39 9.29 -1.21 -4.20
C ALA A 39 8.80 0.23 -4.05
N SER A 40 7.67 0.44 -3.36
CA SER A 40 7.20 1.78 -3.03
C SER A 40 8.14 2.48 -2.05
N GLY A 41 8.58 1.82 -0.98
CA GLY A 41 9.45 2.44 0.04
C GLY A 41 10.87 2.75 -0.43
N ILE A 42 11.41 1.97 -1.38
CA ILE A 42 12.77 2.15 -1.92
C ILE A 42 12.78 2.91 -3.26
N ALA A 43 11.62 3.36 -3.74
CA ALA A 43 11.56 4.09 -5.00
C ALA A 43 12.45 5.36 -4.92
N PRO A 44 13.16 5.74 -6.01
CA PRO A 44 14.02 6.93 -6.00
C PRO A 44 13.30 8.24 -5.67
N PHE A 45 12.01 8.33 -5.99
CA PHE A 45 11.17 9.49 -5.70
C PHE A 45 9.89 9.05 -5.01
N ASN A 46 9.61 9.65 -3.85
CA ASN A 46 8.43 9.35 -3.05
C ASN A 46 7.65 10.61 -2.66
N ALA A 47 6.35 10.43 -2.48
CA ALA A 47 5.49 11.40 -1.79
C ALA A 47 4.52 10.67 -0.87
N TRP A 48 4.21 11.23 0.29
CA TRP A 48 3.20 10.64 1.17
C TRP A 48 2.49 11.64 2.07
N THR A 49 1.30 11.25 2.52
CA THR A 49 0.49 11.91 3.56
C THR A 49 0.35 10.99 4.76
N TYR A 50 0.10 11.56 5.95
CA TYR A 50 -0.27 10.76 7.14
C TYR A 50 -1.75 10.86 7.48
N VAL A 51 -2.35 12.04 7.32
CA VAL A 51 -3.76 12.29 7.61
C VAL A 51 -4.30 13.20 6.52
N MET A 52 -5.19 12.66 5.70
CA MET A 52 -5.86 13.38 4.62
C MET A 52 -7.36 13.07 4.64
N PRO A 53 -8.26 14.03 4.36
CA PRO A 53 -9.68 13.72 4.22
C PRO A 53 -9.92 12.69 3.11
N THR A 54 -10.72 11.66 3.39
CA THR A 54 -10.97 10.54 2.46
C THR A 54 -11.52 11.02 1.10
N GLU A 55 -12.28 12.11 1.06
CA GLU A 55 -12.85 12.68 -0.17
C GLU A 55 -11.77 13.14 -1.16
N ARG A 56 -10.56 13.48 -0.67
CA ARG A 56 -9.45 13.87 -1.55
C ARG A 56 -8.93 12.70 -2.40
N LEU A 57 -9.25 11.45 -2.02
CA LEU A 57 -8.90 10.26 -2.82
C LEU A 57 -9.71 10.15 -4.11
N GLU A 58 -10.90 10.76 -4.23
CA GLU A 58 -11.78 10.60 -5.39
C GLU A 58 -11.08 10.94 -6.72
N LEU A 59 -10.23 11.96 -6.70
CA LEU A 59 -9.46 12.40 -7.87
C LEU A 59 -8.45 11.34 -8.35
N LEU A 60 -7.94 10.52 -7.43
CA LEU A 60 -6.95 9.49 -7.74
C LEU A 60 -7.56 8.32 -8.53
N TRP A 61 -8.83 7.99 -8.28
CA TRP A 61 -9.53 6.89 -8.95
C TRP A 61 -9.66 7.07 -10.46
N ARG A 62 -9.50 8.30 -10.96
CA ARG A 62 -9.48 8.61 -12.39
C ARG A 62 -8.33 7.90 -13.12
N PHE A 63 -7.19 7.70 -12.46
CA PHE A 63 -5.98 7.18 -13.10
C PHE A 63 -5.33 6.00 -12.37
N LEU A 64 -5.55 5.86 -11.06
CA LEU A 64 -5.12 4.68 -10.31
C LEU A 64 -6.03 3.49 -10.61
N ARG A 65 -5.43 2.31 -10.67
CA ARG A 65 -6.13 1.03 -10.78
C ARG A 65 -5.77 0.15 -9.59
N PRO A 66 -6.74 -0.50 -8.94
CA PRO A 66 -6.43 -1.42 -7.85
C PRO A 66 -5.58 -2.57 -8.39
N VAL A 67 -4.54 -2.95 -7.65
CA VAL A 67 -3.83 -4.19 -7.87
C VAL A 67 -4.67 -5.30 -7.22
N PRO A 68 -5.23 -6.25 -7.98
CA PRO A 68 -6.27 -7.17 -7.48
C PRO A 68 -5.68 -8.28 -6.59
N LEU A 69 -5.19 -7.88 -5.42
CA LEU A 69 -4.63 -8.75 -4.39
C LEU A 69 -5.43 -8.51 -3.10
N SER A 70 -5.92 -9.57 -2.46
CA SER A 70 -6.48 -9.47 -1.10
C SER A 70 -5.42 -8.89 -0.15
N PRO A 71 -5.78 -8.02 0.82
CA PRO A 71 -4.83 -7.37 1.72
C PRO A 71 -3.83 -8.34 2.38
N TYR A 72 -2.56 -7.93 2.52
CA TYR A 72 -1.49 -8.78 3.10
C TYR A 72 -1.36 -8.71 4.63
N MET A 73 -2.01 -7.76 5.30
CA MET A 73 -2.02 -7.67 6.77
C MET A 73 -3.45 -7.79 7.29
N PRO A 74 -3.67 -8.52 8.40
CA PRO A 74 -4.88 -8.38 9.20
C PRO A 74 -5.08 -6.92 9.61
N ALA A 75 -6.33 -6.48 9.59
CA ALA A 75 -6.98 -5.30 10.21
C ALA A 75 -6.21 -3.99 10.50
N TYR A 76 -4.94 -4.01 10.91
CA TYR A 76 -4.16 -2.83 11.30
C TYR A 76 -3.50 -2.08 10.13
N GLY A 77 -3.32 -2.74 8.99
CA GLY A 77 -2.61 -2.15 7.86
C GLY A 77 -3.46 -1.35 6.90
N GLY A 78 -4.68 -1.81 6.61
CA GLY A 78 -5.65 -1.24 5.66
C GLY A 78 -5.17 -1.01 4.22
N HIS A 79 -3.86 -1.03 3.96
CA HIS A 79 -3.29 -0.46 2.75
C HIS A 79 -3.53 -1.39 1.57
N LEU A 80 -4.33 -0.89 0.64
CA LEU A 80 -4.48 -1.48 -0.68
C LEU A 80 -3.44 -0.88 -1.62
N PHE A 81 -2.95 -1.71 -2.55
CA PHE A 81 -2.04 -1.26 -3.58
C PHE A 81 -2.79 -0.84 -4.84
N TYR A 82 -2.35 0.27 -5.41
CA TYR A 82 -2.86 0.80 -6.66
C TYR A 82 -1.70 1.12 -7.59
N ALA A 83 -1.93 1.01 -8.89
CA ALA A 83 -0.93 1.31 -9.90
C ALA A 83 -1.48 2.22 -10.99
N ALA A 84 -0.59 3.05 -11.54
CA ALA A 84 -0.75 3.76 -12.80
C ALA A 84 0.58 3.64 -13.58
N PRO A 85 0.64 4.01 -14.87
CA PRO A 85 1.89 3.96 -15.63
C PRO A 85 3.03 4.70 -14.90
N GLY A 86 4.05 3.94 -14.49
CA GLY A 86 5.22 4.47 -13.78
C GLY A 86 4.99 4.88 -12.32
N LEU A 87 3.84 4.60 -11.72
CA LEU A 87 3.50 5.01 -10.35
C LEU A 87 2.90 3.84 -9.56
N LEU A 88 3.44 3.60 -8.38
CA LEU A 88 2.87 2.70 -7.39
C LEU A 88 2.32 3.53 -6.23
N ALA A 89 1.15 3.15 -5.73
CA ALA A 89 0.52 3.76 -4.57
C ALA A 89 0.11 2.70 -3.54
N SER A 90 0.22 3.06 -2.26
CA SER A 90 -0.24 2.29 -1.11
C SER A 90 -1.15 3.23 -0.32
N ILE A 91 -2.44 2.88 -0.22
CA ILE A 91 -3.48 3.75 0.34
C ILE A 91 -4.27 2.95 1.37
N SER A 92 -4.33 3.46 2.60
CA SER A 92 -5.28 3.03 3.62
C SER A 92 -6.28 4.15 3.88
N ALA A 93 -7.54 3.81 4.09
CA ALA A 93 -8.61 4.78 4.30
C ALA A 93 -9.71 4.21 5.18
N ASP A 94 -10.24 5.06 6.06
CA ASP A 94 -11.50 4.88 6.77
C ASP A 94 -12.55 5.89 6.27
N GLU A 95 -13.67 6.02 6.97
CA GLU A 95 -14.77 6.91 6.61
C GLU A 95 -14.36 8.40 6.50
N ASN A 96 -13.35 8.84 7.25
CA ASN A 96 -12.99 10.24 7.39
C ASN A 96 -11.52 10.54 7.02
N HIS A 97 -10.62 9.57 7.23
CA HIS A 97 -9.20 9.76 7.05
C HIS A 97 -8.59 8.73 6.12
N ALA A 98 -7.62 9.21 5.35
CA ALA A 98 -6.79 8.41 4.47
C ALA A 98 -5.31 8.77 4.65
N ASP A 99 -4.50 7.74 4.50
CA ASP A 99 -3.07 7.83 4.26
C ASP A 99 -2.79 7.38 2.82
N ALA A 100 -1.82 8.02 2.17
CA ALA A 100 -1.42 7.65 0.83
C ALA A 100 0.09 7.80 0.69
N ALA A 101 0.75 6.75 0.23
CA ALA A 101 2.15 6.75 -0.14
C ALA A 101 2.29 6.43 -1.62
N PHE A 102 3.16 7.17 -2.31
CA PHE A 102 3.44 7.05 -3.74
C PHE A 102 4.93 6.84 -3.95
N GLY A 103 5.28 5.89 -4.82
CA GLY A 103 6.64 5.62 -5.23
C GLY A 103 6.77 5.56 -6.74
N THR A 104 7.83 6.17 -7.28
CA THR A 104 8.15 6.13 -8.71
C THR A 104 9.66 6.17 -8.98
N ARG A 105 10.04 5.68 -10.16
CA ARG A 105 11.40 5.80 -10.70
C ARG A 105 11.63 7.12 -11.44
N HIS A 106 10.56 7.83 -11.78
CA HIS A 106 10.56 8.98 -12.68
C HIS A 106 10.03 10.22 -11.96
N ARG A 107 10.87 11.24 -11.82
CA ARG A 107 10.54 12.47 -11.09
C ARG A 107 9.32 13.18 -11.70
N GLU A 108 9.23 13.16 -13.02
CA GLU A 108 8.13 13.70 -13.81
C GLU A 108 6.79 13.03 -13.49
N THR A 109 6.78 11.73 -13.22
CA THR A 109 5.58 10.99 -12.82
C THR A 109 5.11 11.43 -11.44
N LEU A 110 6.04 11.61 -10.49
CA LEU A 110 5.70 12.13 -9.18
C LEU A 110 5.19 13.57 -9.26
N ALA A 111 5.81 14.42 -10.09
CA ALA A 111 5.48 15.83 -10.22
C ALA A 111 4.02 16.09 -10.64
N LEU A 112 3.38 15.15 -11.37
CA LEU A 112 1.95 15.23 -11.69
C LEU A 112 1.08 15.28 -10.42
N LEU A 113 1.53 14.68 -9.32
CA LEU A 113 0.80 14.70 -8.06
C LEU A 113 0.78 16.09 -7.40
N LYS A 114 1.67 17.03 -7.79
CA LYS A 114 1.61 18.42 -7.30
C LYS A 114 0.34 19.16 -7.71
N ALA A 115 -0.34 18.70 -8.76
CA ALA A 115 -1.63 19.25 -9.15
C ALA A 115 -2.72 18.99 -8.10
N TYR A 116 -2.52 18.01 -7.21
CA TYR A 116 -3.41 17.75 -6.09
C TYR A 116 -2.92 18.51 -4.86
N ASP A 117 -3.81 19.34 -4.33
CA ASP A 117 -3.63 19.96 -3.01
C ASP A 117 -3.80 18.87 -1.96
N PHE A 118 -2.76 18.09 -1.67
CA PHE A 118 -2.75 17.13 -0.57
C PHE A 118 -1.87 17.66 0.57
N PRO A 119 -2.17 17.30 1.83
CA PRO A 119 -1.33 17.64 2.97
C PRO A 119 -0.07 16.75 2.99
N TRP A 120 0.85 17.00 2.05
CA TRP A 120 2.07 16.22 1.88
C TRP A 120 2.96 16.31 3.13
N SER A 121 3.22 15.16 3.75
CA SER A 121 4.24 15.00 4.78
C SER A 121 5.63 14.96 4.15
N ARG A 122 5.73 14.41 2.94
CA ARG A 122 6.92 14.44 2.10
C ARG A 122 6.54 14.49 0.63
N PHE A 123 7.37 15.17 -0.15
CA PHE A 123 7.32 15.17 -1.60
C PHE A 123 8.73 15.34 -2.16
N ASP A 124 9.28 14.30 -2.78
CA ASP A 124 10.60 14.32 -3.41
C ASP A 124 10.54 15.06 -4.75
N ALA A 125 10.50 16.39 -4.63
CA ALA A 125 10.29 17.33 -5.72
C ALA A 125 11.45 17.40 -6.70
#